data_AF-A0AAW5IPM1-F1
#
_entry.id   AF-A0AAW5IPM1-F1
#
_cell.length_a   1.000
_cell.length_b   1.000
_cell.length_c   1.000
_cell.angle_alpha   90.00
_cell.angle_beta   90.00
_cell.angle_gamma   90.00
#
_symmetry.space_group_name_H-M   'P 1'
#
loop_
_entity.id
_entity.type
_entity.pdbx_description
1 polymer ?
#
loop_
_entity_poly.entity_id
_entity_poly.type
_entity_poly.pdbx_seq_one_letter_code
_entity_poly.pdbx_strand_id
1 'polypeptide(L)'
;MGNDTENIKILCIGVGGAGTNVINRIKDIGIPNAEFLTFGGYRYDYSHPEIPHYNLIEVNEIDSLPNGSGPKVFERLANNVADDIKEVLLYHLNSRKLENERV
;
A
#
# COMPACT_ATOMS: atom_id res chain seq x y z
N MET A 1 -16.67 18.69 21.82
CA MET A 1 -15.96 17.41 21.96
C MET A 1 -16.30 16.62 20.72
N GLY A 2 -15.40 16.58 19.73
CA GLY A 2 -15.62 15.78 18.52
C GLY A 2 -15.59 14.31 18.92
N ASN A 3 -16.46 13.50 18.33
CA ASN A 3 -16.46 12.06 18.60
C ASN A 3 -15.12 11.49 18.12
N ASP A 4 -14.34 10.90 19.03
CA ASP A 4 -13.04 10.28 18.74
C ASP A 4 -13.13 9.15 17.68
N THR A 5 -14.35 8.71 17.34
CA THR A 5 -14.63 7.77 16.25
C THR A 5 -14.51 8.36 14.84
N GLU A 6 -14.57 9.69 14.67
CA GLU A 6 -14.31 10.35 13.37
C GLU A 6 -12.82 10.32 12.98
N ASN A 7 -11.94 9.93 13.90
CA ASN A 7 -10.49 9.97 13.71
C ASN A 7 -9.88 8.59 13.39
N ILE A 8 -10.69 7.52 13.31
CA ILE A 8 -10.20 6.19 12.94
C ILE A 8 -10.02 6.15 11.42
N LYS A 9 -8.77 6.26 10.96
CA LYS A 9 -8.40 6.03 9.57
C LYS A 9 -8.22 4.53 9.34
N ILE A 10 -8.99 3.98 8.40
CA ILE A 10 -8.80 2.62 7.92
C ILE A 10 -7.83 2.67 6.73
N LEU A 11 -6.74 1.92 6.78
CA LEU A 11 -5.85 1.77 5.63
C LEU A 11 -6.19 0.47 4.91
N CYS A 12 -6.68 0.57 3.67
CA CYS A 12 -6.97 -0.57 2.81
C CYS A 12 -5.81 -0.81 1.84
N ILE A 13 -5.29 -2.04 1.84
CA ILE A 13 -4.08 -2.42 1.10
C ILE A 13 -4.43 -3.50 0.06
N GLY A 14 -4.23 -3.19 -1.21
CA GLY A 14 -4.36 -4.14 -2.30
C GLY A 14 -3.01 -4.76 -2.67
N VAL A 15 -2.87 -6.07 -2.60
CA VAL A 15 -1.63 -6.77 -2.99
C VAL A 15 -1.82 -7.50 -4.32
N GLY A 16 -0.90 -7.27 -5.26
CA GLY A 16 -0.93 -7.83 -6.60
C GLY A 16 -2.04 -7.24 -7.49
N GLY A 17 -2.15 -7.76 -8.72
CA GLY A 17 -3.10 -7.25 -9.70
C GLY A 17 -4.56 -7.38 -9.25
N ALA A 18 -4.95 -8.54 -8.70
CA ALA A 18 -6.31 -8.74 -8.19
C ALA A 18 -6.62 -7.83 -7.00
N GLY A 19 -5.68 -7.66 -6.06
CA GLY A 19 -5.84 -6.74 -4.94
C GLY A 19 -5.97 -5.28 -5.40
N THR A 20 -5.21 -4.87 -6.41
CA THR A 20 -5.31 -3.54 -7.03
C THR A 20 -6.71 -3.30 -7.62
N ASN A 21 -7.25 -4.26 -8.35
CA ASN A 21 -8.60 -4.16 -8.91
C ASN A 21 -9.68 -4.03 -7.82
N VAL A 22 -9.52 -4.75 -6.70
CA VAL A 22 -10.43 -4.61 -5.55
C VAL A 22 -10.34 -3.21 -4.95
N ILE A 23 -9.13 -2.68 -4.77
CA ILE A 23 -8.95 -1.31 -4.23
C ILE A 23 -9.57 -0.26 -5.16
N ASN A 24 -9.38 -0.37 -6.48
CA ASN A 24 -10.04 0.51 -7.46
C ASN A 24 -11.57 0.46 -7.29
N ARG A 25 -12.15 -0.74 -7.19
CA ARG A 25 -13.59 -0.90 -6.99
C ARG A 25 -14.08 -0.31 -5.66
N ILE A 26 -13.32 -0.47 -4.58
CA ILE A 26 -13.65 0.10 -3.27
C ILE A 26 -13.60 1.64 -3.33
N LYS A 27 -12.61 2.19 -4.04
CA LYS A 27 -12.50 3.63 -4.29
C LYS A 27 -13.72 4.17 -5.02
N ASP A 28 -14.16 3.50 -6.08
CA ASP A 28 -15.38 3.86 -6.83
C ASP A 28 -16.65 3.85 -5.96
N ILE A 29 -16.76 2.89 -5.04
CA ILE A 29 -17.90 2.78 -4.13
C ILE A 29 -17.90 3.93 -3.10
N GLY A 30 -16.73 4.51 -2.79
CA GLY A 30 -16.61 5.65 -1.89
C GLY A 30 -16.74 5.28 -0.42
N ILE A 31 -15.96 4.30 0.05
CA ILE A 31 -15.91 3.94 1.47
C ILE A 31 -15.38 5.13 2.30
N PRO A 32 -16.15 5.64 3.28
CA PRO A 32 -15.73 6.78 4.09
C PRO A 32 -14.57 6.41 5.00
N ASN A 33 -13.73 7.40 5.32
CA ASN A 33 -12.62 7.28 6.29
C ASN A 33 -11.60 6.18 5.95
N ALA A 34 -11.48 5.83 4.67
CA ALA A 34 -10.49 4.88 4.17
C ALA A 34 -9.42 5.57 3.33
N GLU A 35 -8.17 5.28 3.65
CA GLU A 35 -7.03 5.53 2.77
C GLU A 35 -6.69 4.25 1.99
N PHE A 36 -6.16 4.40 0.79
CA PHE A 36 -5.92 3.30 -0.12
C PHE A 36 -4.47 3.31 -0.59
N LEU A 37 -3.85 2.13 -0.62
CA LEU A 37 -2.58 1.93 -1.31
C LEU A 37 -2.51 0.53 -1.89
N THR A 38 -1.54 0.31 -2.77
CA THR A 38 -1.30 -1.00 -3.37
C THR A 38 0.17 -1.38 -3.36
N PHE A 39 0.45 -2.68 -3.26
CA PHE A 39 1.78 -3.29 -3.40
C PHE A 39 1.75 -4.37 -4.48
N GLY A 40 2.83 -4.56 -5.23
CA GLY A 40 2.91 -5.65 -6.19
C GLY A 40 4.12 -5.57 -7.10
N GLY A 41 4.06 -6.26 -8.24
CA GLY A 41 4.94 -5.96 -9.37
C GLY A 41 4.36 -4.82 -10.20
N TYR A 42 4.64 -4.78 -11.50
CA TYR A 42 4.13 -3.71 -12.36
C TYR A 42 2.60 -3.55 -12.29
N ARG A 43 2.18 -2.29 -12.20
CA ARG A 43 0.79 -1.90 -12.28
C ARG A 43 0.38 -1.73 -13.74
N TYR A 44 -0.64 -2.46 -14.16
CA TYR A 44 -1.17 -2.41 -15.53
C TYR A 44 -2.43 -1.56 -15.65
N ASP A 45 -3.18 -1.39 -14.56
CA ASP A 45 -4.39 -0.57 -14.51
C ASP A 45 -4.16 0.71 -13.71
N TYR A 46 -4.33 1.86 -14.36
CA TYR A 46 -4.16 3.21 -13.82
C TYR A 46 -5.50 3.96 -13.67
N SER A 47 -6.63 3.25 -13.57
CA SER A 47 -7.97 3.83 -13.36
C SER A 47 -8.02 4.86 -12.21
N HIS A 48 -7.28 4.63 -11.14
CA HIS A 48 -7.09 5.58 -10.03
C HIS A 48 -5.60 5.92 -9.84
N PRO A 49 -5.03 6.85 -10.63
CA PRO A 49 -3.61 7.20 -10.52
C PRO A 49 -3.27 7.88 -9.19
N GLU A 50 -4.26 8.42 -8.48
CA GLU A 50 -4.11 9.03 -7.16
C GLU A 50 -3.87 8.00 -6.04
N ILE A 51 -4.18 6.71 -6.27
CA ILE A 51 -3.90 5.65 -5.30
C ILE A 51 -2.43 5.25 -5.45
N PRO A 52 -1.59 5.41 -4.41
CA PRO A 52 -0.18 5.03 -4.48
C PRO A 52 0.00 3.55 -4.76
N HIS A 53 1.00 3.25 -5.59
CA HIS A 53 1.43 1.89 -5.88
C HIS A 53 2.91 1.74 -5.61
N TYR A 54 3.25 0.78 -4.76
CA TYR A 54 4.63 0.44 -4.42
C TYR A 54 5.03 -0.83 -5.19
N ASN A 55 5.84 -0.63 -6.22
CA ASN A 55 6.35 -1.71 -7.05
C ASN A 55 7.54 -2.38 -6.33
N LEU A 56 7.33 -3.58 -5.79
CA LEU A 56 8.33 -4.35 -5.06
C LEU A 56 9.52 -4.76 -5.93
N ILE A 57 9.37 -4.77 -7.26
CA ILE A 57 10.46 -5.06 -8.19
C ILE A 57 11.41 -3.85 -8.25
N GLU A 58 10.86 -2.67 -8.50
CA GLU A 58 11.62 -1.41 -8.59
C GLU A 58 12.28 -1.02 -7.26
N VAL A 59 11.57 -1.17 -6.15
CA VAL A 59 12.12 -0.84 -4.81
C VAL A 59 13.26 -1.79 -4.41
N ASN A 60 13.29 -3.00 -4.97
CA ASN A 60 14.44 -3.91 -4.82
C ASN A 60 15.56 -3.66 -5.84
N GLU A 61 15.48 -2.57 -6.63
CA GLU A 61 16.45 -2.24 -7.68
C GLU A 61 16.61 -3.33 -8.75
N ILE A 62 15.52 -4.06 -9.03
CA ILE A 62 15.48 -5.11 -10.04
C ILE A 62 14.82 -4.56 -11.31
N ASP A 63 15.45 -4.76 -12.47
CA ASP A 63 14.90 -4.28 -13.75
C ASP A 63 13.62 -5.01 -14.16
N SER A 64 13.59 -6.34 -13.97
CA SER A 64 12.44 -7.19 -14.29
C SER A 64 12.51 -8.56 -13.62
N LEU A 65 11.35 -9.23 -13.53
CA LEU A 65 11.25 -10.62 -13.08
C LEU A 65 10.96 -11.56 -14.26
N PRO A 66 11.45 -12.81 -14.23
CA PRO A 66 11.04 -13.83 -15.18
C PRO A 66 9.52 -14.04 -15.18
N ASN A 67 8.96 -14.29 -16.37
CA ASN A 67 7.55 -14.65 -16.51
C ASN A 67 7.20 -15.87 -15.65
N GLY A 68 6.10 -15.79 -14.91
CA GLY A 68 5.67 -16.85 -14.01
C GLY A 68 6.39 -16.88 -12.66
N SER A 69 7.14 -15.84 -12.31
CA SER A 69 7.68 -15.67 -10.96
C SER A 69 6.59 -15.84 -9.90
N GLY A 70 6.71 -16.92 -9.12
CA GLY A 70 5.68 -17.36 -8.21
C GLY A 70 5.71 -16.66 -6.84
N PRO A 71 4.83 -17.07 -5.91
CA PRO A 71 4.67 -16.44 -4.60
C PRO A 71 5.97 -16.28 -3.81
N LYS A 72 6.87 -17.27 -3.85
CA LYS A 72 8.15 -17.24 -3.13
C LYS A 72 9.10 -16.14 -3.60
N VAL A 73 8.99 -15.68 -4.84
CA VAL A 73 9.80 -14.56 -5.35
C VAL A 73 9.30 -13.27 -4.71
N PHE A 74 7.99 -13.02 -4.77
CA PHE A 74 7.37 -11.83 -4.18
C PHE A 74 7.47 -11.79 -2.65
N GLU A 75 7.44 -12.94 -1.98
CA GLU A 75 7.73 -13.04 -0.54
C GLU A 75 9.14 -12.54 -0.22
N ARG A 76 10.16 -12.94 -0.99
CA ARG A 76 11.53 -12.45 -0.80
C ARG A 76 11.64 -10.95 -1.07
N LEU A 77 11.03 -10.47 -2.16
CA LEU A 77 11.04 -9.04 -2.48
C LEU A 77 10.43 -8.21 -1.35
N ALA A 78 9.29 -8.64 -0.80
CA ALA A 78 8.65 -7.97 0.32
C ALA A 78 9.52 -8.00 1.60
N ASN A 79 10.16 -9.14 1.88
CA ASN A 79 11.05 -9.27 3.05
C ASN A 79 12.29 -8.40 2.95
N ASN A 80 12.88 -8.26 1.76
CA ASN A 80 14.07 -7.43 1.54
C ASN A 80 13.82 -5.94 1.85
N VAL A 81 12.58 -5.47 1.63
CA VAL A 81 12.18 -4.06 1.78
C VAL A 81 11.17 -3.90 2.91
N ALA A 82 11.21 -4.78 3.91
CA ALA A 82 10.24 -4.81 5.00
C ALA A 82 10.24 -3.50 5.82
N ASP A 83 11.42 -2.89 6.01
CA ASP A 83 11.55 -1.60 6.69
C ASP A 83 10.92 -0.46 5.87
N ASP A 84 11.09 -0.45 4.55
CA ASP A 84 10.45 0.53 3.67
C ASP A 84 8.92 0.37 3.67
N ILE A 85 8.42 -0.87 3.64
CA ILE A 85 6.99 -1.17 3.77
C ILE A 85 6.48 -0.63 5.11
N LYS A 86 7.19 -0.88 6.21
CA LYS A 86 6.83 -0.36 7.53
C LYS A 86 6.76 1.17 7.52
N GLU A 87 7.75 1.83 6.92
CA GLU A 87 7.79 3.28 6.82
C GLU A 87 6.61 3.88 6.04
N VAL A 88 6.24 3.24 4.92
CA VAL A 88 5.07 3.59 4.12
C VAL A 88 3.79 3.44 4.93
N LEU A 89 3.63 2.31 5.63
CA LEU A 89 2.44 2.07 6.45
C LEU A 89 2.32 3.11 7.57
N LEU A 90 3.41 3.43 8.26
CA LEU A 90 3.43 4.46 9.30
C LEU A 90 3.10 5.86 8.77
N TYR A 91 3.53 6.18 7.55
CA TYR A 91 3.19 7.44 6.88
C TYR A 91 1.69 7.56 6.62
N HIS A 92 1.07 6.56 5.99
CA HIS A 92 -0.38 6.56 5.70
C HIS A 92 -1.24 6.47 6.97
N LEU A 93 -0.79 5.72 7.97
CA LEU A 93 -1.43 5.71 9.28
C LEU A 93 -1.20 7.00 10.09
N ASN A 94 -0.55 8.02 9.53
CA ASN A 94 -0.23 9.29 10.18
C ASN A 94 0.49 9.13 11.54
N SER A 95 1.18 8.00 11.74
CA SER A 95 1.78 7.63 13.02
C SER A 95 3.12 8.30 13.29
N ARG A 96 3.79 8.89 12.28
CA ARG A 96 5.01 9.71 12.47
C ARG A 96 4.76 11.02 13.23
N LYS A 97 3.51 11.51 13.29
CA LYS A 97 3.16 12.63 14.18
C LYS A 97 3.09 12.19 15.65
N LEU A 98 2.62 10.98 15.93
CA LEU A 98 2.43 10.47 17.29
C LEU A 98 3.75 10.18 18.03
N GLU A 99 4.84 9.86 17.33
CA GLU A 99 6.16 9.70 17.95
C GLU A 99 6.79 11.04 18.35
N ASN A 100 6.54 12.11 17.60
CA ASN A 100 7.07 13.45 17.88
C ASN A 100 6.25 14.24 18.91
N GLU A 101 5.02 13.81 19.22
CA GLU A 101 4.16 14.41 20.25
C GLU A 101 4.34 13.76 21.64
N ARG A 102 5.24 12.77 21.77
CA ARG A 102 5.59 12.10 23.04
C ARG A 102 6.86 12.64 23.71
N VAL A 103 7.35 13.81 23.31
CA VAL A 103 8.48 14.53 23.95
C VAL A 103 8.00 15.74 24.71
#